data_AF-G4YQD2-F1
#
_entry.id   AF-G4YQD2-F1
#
_cell.length_a   1.000
_cell.length_b   1.000
_cell.length_c   1.000
_cell.angle_alpha   90.00
_cell.angle_beta   90.00
_cell.angle_gamma   90.00
#
_symmetry.space_group_name_H-M   'P 1'
#
loop_
_entity.id
_entity.type
_entity.pdbx_description
1 polymer ?
#
loop_
_entity_poly.entity_id
_entity_poly.type
_entity_poly.pdbx_seq_one_letter_code
_entity_poly.pdbx_strand_id
1 'polypeptide(L)'
;MAEQHDSGSEREDVERIVRSAPKRLGQDAKQPKKEKAKPVKHAAKYTRGGNLSQHRIRNIRDKKLKGSLLRAHEKQKLAAESAAKSEILLPDQVGFLEAEGLEKTYKFTQKQLADNVDLNTARKIFSLDLPDYGSYRVKYTRNGRNMLLGSQKGHLAMMDALRMKLTCEFQANDLVRDISFLHNDSLFAAAQKKHVYIYDSTGAEAHCIRTTPEPRRMEFLPYHFLLSTVSGNGLLTYHDVTEGKQVSTHRTKQGLCDTMALNPWNAVVNLGHASGIVTLWTPNMSDAVVKMQCHQGPIRSLGIDSSGKYLVTAGADRKVKIFDLRKYQELNSYYLTAAANTMSVSQRGLVAVGFGPNVHVLKSAFSSGSPIRPYMTYQVPGSLVSSLAFRPFEDVLGVGHAKGFNSIVIPGSGEPNFDTYEANPYENHKQRDESEVRSLLEKIRPEMITLDPNAIGRVDMDPAEEQERKIYQMQRANGDANAKKPKKKMRGKNRPSRRLRKKQLNVIDTQKQQFREQLANKQKRQERQEQQREWTEKAESAPTALNRFFKK
;
A
#
# COMPACT_ATOMS: atom_id res chain seq x y z
N MET A 1 45.17 -6.66 70.59
CA MET A 1 44.93 -5.21 70.69
C MET A 1 43.44 -5.03 70.50
N ALA A 2 42.63 -5.00 71.57
CA ALA A 2 42.52 -3.90 72.55
C ALA A 2 42.49 -2.54 71.82
N GLU A 3 41.58 -1.61 72.00
CA GLU A 3 40.38 -1.42 72.81
C GLU A 3 39.91 -0.01 72.35
N GLN A 4 38.61 0.30 72.34
CA GLN A 4 38.08 1.45 73.10
C GLN A 4 36.61 1.67 72.78
N HIS A 5 35.83 1.42 73.83
CA HIS A 5 34.50 1.92 74.07
C HIS A 5 34.48 3.46 74.06
N ASP A 6 33.38 4.03 73.59
CA ASP A 6 32.78 5.14 74.31
C ASP A 6 31.29 4.89 74.50
N SER A 7 30.82 5.33 75.65
CA SER A 7 29.70 4.83 76.42
C SER A 7 28.69 5.94 76.69
N GLY A 8 27.42 5.55 76.82
CA GLY A 8 26.48 6.25 77.70
C GLY A 8 25.33 6.96 77.01
N SER A 9 24.14 6.37 77.07
CA SER A 9 23.22 6.66 78.20
C SER A 9 21.86 6.01 77.95
N GLU A 10 21.54 5.06 78.83
CA GLU A 10 20.19 4.54 79.01
C GLU A 10 19.28 5.63 79.56
N ARG A 11 18.12 5.85 78.92
CA ARG A 11 16.90 6.26 79.60
C ARG A 11 15.71 5.55 78.99
N GLU A 12 15.16 4.63 79.76
CA GLU A 12 13.81 4.10 79.60
C GLU A 12 12.81 5.26 79.69
N ASP A 13 12.23 5.66 78.56
CA ASP A 13 11.05 6.51 78.55
C ASP A 13 9.84 5.69 78.07
N VAL A 14 9.19 5.11 79.08
CA VAL A 14 7.79 4.67 79.16
C VAL A 14 6.96 5.02 77.92
N GLU A 15 6.57 4.01 77.13
CA GLU A 15 5.55 4.14 76.10
C GLU A 15 4.26 4.71 76.72
N ARG A 16 4.00 6.00 76.49
CA ARG A 16 2.64 6.53 76.59
C ARG A 16 1.82 5.85 75.50
N ILE A 17 1.09 4.81 75.88
CA ILE A 17 -0.04 4.29 75.09
C ILE A 17 -1.11 5.38 75.08
N VAL A 18 -0.95 6.36 74.20
CA VAL A 18 -2.05 7.24 73.80
C VAL A 18 -3.00 6.33 73.03
N ARG A 19 -4.11 5.93 73.67
CA ARG A 19 -5.23 5.28 73.00
C ARG A 19 -5.79 6.25 71.95
N SER A 20 -5.22 6.25 70.75
CA SER A 20 -5.83 6.90 69.60
C SER A 20 -7.05 6.08 69.20
N ALA A 21 -8.22 6.72 69.16
CA ALA A 21 -9.46 6.08 68.72
C ALA A 21 -9.25 5.41 67.35
N PRO A 22 -9.87 4.24 67.09
CA PRO A 22 -9.79 3.60 65.77
C PRO A 22 -10.32 4.57 64.72
N LYS A 23 -9.46 4.97 63.78
CA LYS A 23 -9.88 5.77 62.63
C LYS A 23 -10.97 4.99 61.88
N ARG A 24 -12.06 5.67 61.53
CA ARG A 24 -13.20 5.06 60.82
C ARG A 24 -12.70 4.33 59.56
N LEU A 25 -13.24 3.12 59.35
CA LEU A 25 -12.96 2.29 58.18
C LEU A 25 -13.18 3.11 56.90
N GLY A 26 -12.08 3.50 56.22
CA GLY A 26 -12.13 4.28 54.99
C GLY A 26 -11.31 5.58 54.93
N GLN A 27 -10.62 5.99 56.00
CA GLN A 27 -9.70 7.15 55.93
C GLN A 27 -8.22 6.72 55.89
N ASP A 28 -7.64 6.93 54.72
CA ASP A 28 -6.21 7.12 54.42
C ASP A 28 -5.28 5.90 54.46
N ALA A 29 -5.62 4.86 53.67
CA ALA A 29 -4.58 4.22 52.88
C ALA A 29 -4.39 5.06 51.61
N LYS A 30 -3.39 5.95 51.57
CA LYS A 30 -2.91 6.52 50.30
C LYS A 30 -2.68 5.33 49.38
N GLN A 31 -3.53 5.15 48.36
CA GLN A 31 -3.31 4.12 47.35
C GLN A 31 -1.86 4.26 46.89
N PRO A 32 -1.07 3.17 46.89
CA PRO A 32 0.30 3.24 46.42
C PRO A 32 0.23 3.90 45.04
N LYS A 33 0.96 5.00 44.86
CA LYS A 33 1.02 5.71 43.57
C LYS A 33 1.30 4.63 42.54
N LYS A 34 0.30 4.28 41.72
CA LYS A 34 0.45 3.26 40.68
C LYS A 34 1.68 3.66 39.89
N GLU A 35 2.77 2.90 40.04
CA GLU A 35 3.95 3.11 39.24
C GLU A 35 3.50 3.13 37.79
N LYS A 36 3.90 4.16 37.04
CA LYS A 36 3.52 4.28 35.65
C LYS A 36 4.06 3.04 34.94
N ALA A 37 3.16 2.14 34.55
CA ALA A 37 3.52 0.93 33.83
C ALA A 37 4.42 1.31 32.65
N LYS A 38 5.59 0.68 32.57
CA LYS A 38 6.55 0.94 31.49
C LYS A 38 5.83 0.73 30.15
N PRO A 39 6.04 1.63 29.17
CA PRO A 39 5.40 1.49 27.87
C PRO A 39 5.81 0.16 27.24
N VAL A 40 4.83 -0.60 26.75
CA VAL A 40 5.06 -1.85 26.05
C VAL A 40 5.80 -1.54 24.74
N LYS A 41 6.92 -2.24 24.49
CA LYS A 41 7.68 -2.11 23.24
C LYS A 41 6.77 -2.50 22.05
N HIS A 42 6.98 -1.88 20.88
CA HIS A 42 6.26 -2.18 19.63
C HIS A 42 4.73 -2.01 19.61
N ALA A 43 4.10 -1.46 20.65
CA ALA A 43 2.64 -1.24 20.69
C ALA A 43 2.11 -0.43 19.47
N ALA A 44 2.90 0.49 18.93
CA ALA A 44 2.54 1.29 17.76
C ALA A 44 2.34 0.48 16.46
N LYS A 45 2.89 -0.74 16.36
CA LYS A 45 2.68 -1.65 15.21
C LYS A 45 1.25 -2.18 15.18
N TYR A 46 0.67 -2.42 16.36
CA TYR A 46 -0.66 -3.04 16.53
C TYR A 46 -1.79 -2.02 16.68
N THR A 47 -1.47 -0.73 16.82
CA THR A 47 -2.49 0.32 16.79
C THR A 47 -3.07 0.46 15.39
N ARG A 48 -4.35 0.14 15.23
CA ARG A 48 -5.11 0.30 13.97
C ARG A 48 -5.98 1.56 14.05
N GLY A 49 -5.90 2.42 13.03
CA GLY A 49 -6.74 3.61 12.89
C GLY A 49 -6.12 4.91 13.39
N GLY A 50 -6.68 6.04 12.95
CA GLY A 50 -6.35 7.36 13.49
C GLY A 50 -7.00 7.52 14.86
N ASN A 51 -6.21 7.52 15.92
CA ASN A 51 -6.69 7.72 17.29
C ASN A 51 -7.68 8.89 17.31
N LEU A 52 -8.95 8.65 17.65
CA LEU A 52 -9.82 9.74 18.06
C LEU A 52 -9.11 10.37 19.25
N SER A 53 -8.57 11.59 19.08
CA SER A 53 -7.76 12.18 20.14
C SER A 53 -8.57 12.14 21.44
N GLN A 54 -7.95 11.70 22.55
CA GLN A 54 -8.63 11.67 23.84
C GLN A 54 -9.28 13.02 24.18
N HIS A 55 -8.69 14.10 23.66
CA HIS A 55 -9.26 15.43 23.72
C HIS A 55 -10.62 15.55 23.02
N ARG A 56 -10.76 15.06 21.78
CA ARG A 56 -12.05 15.03 21.07
C ARG A 56 -13.09 14.22 21.84
N ILE A 57 -12.75 13.05 22.36
CA ILE A 57 -13.67 12.23 23.15
C ILE A 57 -14.15 12.99 24.41
N ARG A 58 -13.25 13.71 25.08
CA ARG A 58 -13.59 14.51 26.26
C ARG A 58 -14.55 15.67 25.94
N ASN A 59 -14.43 16.24 24.74
CA ASN A 59 -15.24 17.37 24.27
C ASN A 59 -16.64 16.97 23.76
N ILE A 60 -16.98 15.68 23.73
CA ILE A 60 -18.31 15.20 23.33
C ILE A 60 -19.34 15.57 24.40
N ARG A 61 -20.43 16.22 23.97
CA ARG A 61 -21.53 16.66 24.85
C ARG A 61 -22.38 15.50 25.38
N ASP A 62 -22.65 14.50 24.55
CA ASP A 62 -23.42 13.32 24.95
C ASP A 62 -22.61 12.42 25.90
N LYS A 63 -23.10 12.30 27.14
CA LYS A 63 -22.47 11.50 28.21
C LYS A 63 -22.44 10.01 27.88
N LYS A 64 -23.47 9.46 27.24
CA LYS A 64 -23.55 8.03 26.92
C LYS A 64 -22.56 7.68 25.81
N LEU A 65 -22.54 8.46 24.74
CA LEU A 65 -21.57 8.32 23.65
C LEU A 65 -20.14 8.48 24.15
N LYS A 66 -19.88 9.51 24.98
CA LYS A 66 -18.56 9.73 25.60
C LYS A 66 -18.11 8.52 26.43
N GLY A 67 -18.98 7.98 27.28
CA GLY A 67 -18.67 6.79 28.08
C GLY A 67 -18.45 5.52 27.23
N SER A 68 -19.18 5.37 26.12
CA SER A 68 -18.99 4.27 25.18
C SER A 68 -17.65 4.36 24.44
N LEU A 69 -17.32 5.54 23.91
CA LEU A 69 -16.08 5.78 23.16
C LEU A 69 -14.84 5.68 24.04
N LEU A 70 -14.90 6.11 25.30
CA LEU A 70 -13.79 5.92 26.25
C LEU A 70 -13.52 4.44 26.49
N ARG A 71 -14.56 3.63 26.75
CA ARG A 71 -14.43 2.17 26.91
C ARG A 71 -13.90 1.49 25.66
N ALA A 72 -14.38 1.90 24.48
CA ALA A 72 -13.89 1.38 23.20
C ALA A 72 -12.41 1.71 22.97
N HIS A 73 -12.00 2.95 23.25
CA HIS A 73 -10.61 3.38 23.14
C HIS A 73 -9.71 2.63 24.14
N GLU A 74 -10.14 2.44 25.38
CA GLU A 74 -9.41 1.64 26.37
C GLU A 74 -9.27 0.18 25.93
N LYS A 75 -10.34 -0.42 25.41
CA LYS A 75 -10.32 -1.78 24.86
C LYS A 75 -9.35 -1.90 23.68
N GLN A 76 -9.34 -0.93 22.76
CA GLN A 76 -8.40 -0.89 21.63
C GLN A 76 -6.94 -0.78 22.10
N LYS A 77 -6.68 0.08 23.10
CA LYS A 77 -5.35 0.22 23.68
C LYS A 77 -4.90 -1.08 24.35
N LEU A 78 -5.75 -1.69 25.17
CA LEU A 78 -5.47 -2.97 25.83
C LEU A 78 -5.23 -4.09 24.82
N ALA A 79 -6.01 -4.16 23.74
CA ALA A 79 -5.83 -5.13 22.67
C ALA A 79 -4.50 -4.95 21.93
N ALA A 80 -4.09 -3.70 21.66
CA ALA A 80 -2.80 -3.41 21.05
C ALA A 80 -1.63 -3.78 21.99
N GLU A 81 -1.76 -3.49 23.29
CA GLU A 81 -0.77 -3.87 24.29
C GLU A 81 -0.68 -5.38 24.49
N SER A 82 -1.80 -6.11 24.49
CA SER A 82 -1.80 -7.57 24.60
C SER A 82 -1.21 -8.23 23.36
N ALA A 83 -1.52 -7.72 22.16
CA ALA A 83 -0.92 -8.20 20.92
C ALA A 83 0.60 -7.95 20.89
N ALA A 84 1.06 -6.78 21.31
CA ALA A 84 2.50 -6.50 21.42
C ALA A 84 3.21 -7.40 22.44
N LYS A 85 2.55 -7.71 23.57
CA LYS A 85 3.10 -8.68 24.54
C LYS A 85 3.18 -10.09 23.98
N SER A 86 2.29 -10.48 23.07
CA SER A 86 2.32 -11.80 22.43
C SER A 86 3.51 -11.99 21.49
N GLU A 87 4.20 -10.92 21.05
CA GLU A 87 5.45 -11.03 20.27
C GLU A 87 6.56 -11.79 21.03
N ILE A 88 6.48 -11.88 22.37
CA ILE A 88 7.42 -12.67 23.18
C ILE A 88 7.30 -14.18 22.87
N LEU A 89 6.14 -14.62 22.37
CA LEU A 89 5.87 -16.03 22.04
C LEU A 89 6.35 -16.42 20.64
N LEU A 90 6.95 -15.50 19.88
CA LEU A 90 7.50 -15.81 18.56
C LEU A 90 8.69 -16.77 18.70
N PRO A 91 8.64 -17.95 18.08
CA PRO A 91 9.65 -19.00 18.31
C PRO A 91 11.00 -18.68 17.68
N ASP A 92 10.99 -18.10 16.46
CA ASP A 92 12.18 -18.02 15.63
C ASP A 92 12.75 -16.61 15.58
N GLN A 93 14.08 -16.57 15.52
CA GLN A 93 14.83 -15.34 15.36
C GLN A 93 15.08 -15.03 13.89
N VAL A 94 15.38 -13.78 13.66
CA VAL A 94 15.66 -13.22 12.35
C VAL A 94 17.08 -13.57 11.93
N GLY A 95 17.27 -14.07 10.70
CA GLY A 95 18.59 -14.21 10.10
C GLY A 95 19.26 -12.86 9.84
N PHE A 96 20.58 -12.79 9.98
CA PHE A 96 21.34 -11.60 9.64
C PHE A 96 22.77 -11.96 9.24
N LEU A 97 23.38 -11.09 8.45
CA LEU A 97 24.81 -11.07 8.17
C LEU A 97 25.35 -9.71 8.59
N GLU A 98 26.30 -9.71 9.51
CA GLU A 98 27.02 -8.53 9.95
C GLU A 98 28.50 -8.77 9.75
N ALA A 99 29.20 -7.77 9.23
CA ALA A 99 30.63 -7.85 8.99
C ALA A 99 31.38 -7.36 10.25
N GLU A 100 32.37 -8.12 10.68
CA GLU A 100 33.22 -7.75 11.81
C GLU A 100 34.44 -6.94 11.33
N GLY A 101 34.82 -5.92 12.10
CA GLY A 101 36.01 -5.10 11.84
C GLY A 101 36.00 -4.35 10.49
N LEU A 102 36.97 -4.66 9.63
CA LEU A 102 37.20 -3.98 8.34
C LEU A 102 36.45 -4.64 7.18
N GLU A 103 35.89 -5.83 7.38
CA GLU A 103 35.21 -6.58 6.33
C GLU A 103 33.90 -5.89 5.91
N LYS A 104 33.43 -6.23 4.71
CA LYS A 104 32.20 -5.68 4.15
C LYS A 104 31.27 -6.82 3.78
N THR A 105 30.00 -6.69 4.15
CA THR A 105 28.98 -7.73 3.94
C THR A 105 28.86 -8.16 2.47
N TYR A 106 29.08 -7.25 1.53
CA TYR A 106 28.96 -7.55 0.10
C TYR A 106 30.13 -8.35 -0.49
N LYS A 107 31.23 -8.55 0.25
CA LYS A 107 32.36 -9.37 -0.23
C LYS A 107 32.21 -10.86 0.10
N PHE A 108 31.25 -11.23 0.95
CA PHE A 108 31.03 -12.63 1.32
C PHE A 108 30.50 -13.43 0.14
N THR A 109 31.10 -14.59 -0.10
CA THR A 109 30.71 -15.50 -1.18
C THR A 109 29.70 -16.54 -0.70
N GLN A 110 28.90 -17.09 -1.62
CA GLN A 110 27.93 -18.15 -1.29
C GLN A 110 28.59 -19.43 -0.77
N LYS A 111 29.83 -19.72 -1.20
CA LYS A 111 30.62 -20.85 -0.68
C LYS A 111 30.98 -20.66 0.79
N GLN A 112 31.51 -19.47 1.13
CA GLN A 112 31.79 -19.12 2.53
C GLN A 112 30.52 -19.15 3.39
N LEU A 113 29.38 -18.71 2.85
CA LEU A 113 28.11 -18.82 3.58
C LEU A 113 27.72 -20.28 3.81
N ALA A 114 27.84 -21.14 2.79
CA ALA A 114 27.52 -22.57 2.91
C ALA A 114 28.33 -23.27 4.02
N ASP A 115 29.60 -22.87 4.22
CA ASP A 115 30.47 -23.43 5.26
C ASP A 115 30.11 -22.94 6.68
N ASN A 116 29.45 -21.78 6.79
CA ASN A 116 29.13 -21.13 8.08
C ASN A 116 27.66 -21.27 8.50
N VAL A 117 26.78 -21.75 7.62
CA VAL A 117 25.37 -22.03 7.93
C VAL A 117 25.16 -23.51 8.24
N ASP A 118 24.00 -23.82 8.81
CA ASP A 118 23.60 -25.20 9.07
C ASP A 118 23.42 -26.00 7.76
N LEU A 119 23.55 -27.33 7.85
CA LEU A 119 23.46 -28.23 6.70
C LEU A 119 22.15 -28.10 5.92
N ASN A 120 21.02 -27.79 6.58
CA ASN A 120 19.74 -27.66 5.90
C ASN A 120 19.70 -26.37 5.06
N THR A 121 20.22 -25.27 5.58
CA THR A 121 20.36 -24.02 4.82
C THR A 121 21.40 -24.15 3.71
N ALA A 122 22.52 -24.82 3.95
CA ALA A 122 23.55 -25.06 2.95
C ALA A 122 23.01 -25.87 1.75
N ARG A 123 22.17 -26.89 2.00
CA ARG A 123 21.51 -27.68 0.94
C ARG A 123 20.60 -26.87 0.03
N LYS A 124 20.12 -25.71 0.48
CA LYS A 124 19.28 -24.80 -0.34
C LYS A 124 20.11 -23.98 -1.33
N ILE A 125 21.44 -23.99 -1.20
CA ILE A 125 22.35 -23.39 -2.18
C ILE A 125 22.64 -24.44 -3.25
N PHE A 126 22.00 -24.30 -4.40
CA PHE A 126 22.18 -25.22 -5.54
C PHE A 126 21.95 -24.50 -6.86
N SER A 127 22.49 -25.09 -7.93
CA SER A 127 22.32 -24.63 -9.31
C SER A 127 21.71 -25.74 -10.17
N LEU A 128 20.85 -25.36 -11.10
CA LEU A 128 20.27 -26.21 -12.13
C LEU A 128 20.72 -25.68 -13.49
N ASP A 129 21.58 -26.42 -14.16
CA ASP A 129 22.12 -26.07 -15.47
C ASP A 129 21.20 -26.61 -16.58
N LEU A 130 20.47 -25.71 -17.22
CA LEU A 130 19.46 -25.99 -18.25
C LEU A 130 19.71 -25.07 -19.47
N PRO A 131 20.74 -25.34 -20.29
CA PRO A 131 21.19 -24.42 -21.34
C PRO A 131 20.26 -24.33 -22.56
N ASP A 132 19.48 -25.38 -22.84
CA ASP A 132 18.80 -25.52 -24.13
C ASP A 132 17.49 -24.73 -24.24
N TYR A 133 16.84 -24.42 -23.11
CA TYR A 133 15.47 -23.89 -23.04
C TYR A 133 15.40 -22.35 -22.95
N GLY A 134 16.54 -21.66 -22.94
CA GLY A 134 16.61 -20.20 -22.89
C GLY A 134 16.35 -19.63 -21.49
N SER A 135 15.89 -18.37 -21.42
CA SER A 135 15.80 -17.66 -20.14
C SER A 135 14.70 -18.18 -19.23
N TYR A 136 15.05 -18.47 -17.97
CA TYR A 136 14.11 -18.97 -16.97
C TYR A 136 13.51 -17.84 -16.13
N ARG A 137 12.20 -17.98 -15.90
CA ARG A 137 11.43 -17.24 -14.91
C ARG A 137 11.15 -18.14 -13.71
N VAL A 138 11.14 -17.53 -12.54
CA VAL A 138 10.92 -18.22 -11.25
C VAL A 138 9.80 -17.51 -10.50
N LYS A 139 8.88 -18.30 -9.96
CA LYS A 139 7.90 -17.85 -8.96
C LYS A 139 7.79 -18.91 -7.87
N TYR A 140 7.55 -18.48 -6.64
CA TYR A 140 7.23 -19.36 -5.52
C TYR A 140 5.75 -19.29 -5.21
N THR A 141 5.21 -20.35 -4.62
CA THR A 141 3.90 -20.30 -3.97
C THR A 141 3.94 -19.34 -2.79
N ARG A 142 2.78 -18.84 -2.36
CA ARG A 142 2.68 -17.89 -1.24
C ARG A 142 3.27 -18.43 0.06
N ASN A 143 3.12 -19.73 0.32
CA ASN A 143 3.72 -20.42 1.46
C ASN A 143 5.21 -20.77 1.28
N GLY A 144 5.79 -20.51 0.10
CA GLY A 144 7.19 -20.80 -0.22
C GLY A 144 7.52 -22.30 -0.33
N ARG A 145 6.53 -23.19 -0.31
CA ARG A 145 6.76 -24.64 -0.39
C ARG A 145 7.17 -25.08 -1.79
N ASN A 146 6.44 -24.66 -2.81
CA ASN A 146 6.68 -25.07 -4.19
C ASN A 146 7.23 -23.90 -5.01
N MET A 147 8.02 -24.24 -6.02
CA MET A 147 8.56 -23.30 -6.98
C MET A 147 8.20 -23.72 -8.40
N LEU A 148 7.96 -22.72 -9.24
CA LEU A 148 7.63 -22.87 -10.64
C LEU A 148 8.73 -22.23 -11.48
N LEU A 149 9.25 -23.01 -12.41
CA LEU A 149 10.23 -22.62 -13.41
C LEU A 149 9.54 -22.58 -14.78
N GLY A 150 9.70 -21.47 -15.48
CA GLY A 150 9.19 -21.31 -16.84
C GLY A 150 10.25 -20.75 -17.74
N SER A 151 10.68 -21.55 -18.71
CA SER A 151 11.64 -21.13 -19.72
C SER A 151 10.96 -20.35 -20.84
N GLN A 152 11.71 -19.48 -21.50
CA GLN A 152 11.24 -18.76 -22.66
C GLN A 152 10.84 -19.68 -23.83
N LYS A 153 11.45 -20.87 -23.97
CA LYS A 153 11.15 -21.82 -25.06
C LYS A 153 10.05 -22.84 -24.73
N GLY A 154 9.36 -22.71 -23.59
CA GLY A 154 8.18 -23.50 -23.28
C GLY A 154 8.38 -24.65 -22.30
N HIS A 155 9.60 -24.87 -21.78
CA HIS A 155 9.86 -25.80 -20.69
C HIS A 155 9.27 -25.24 -19.40
N LEU A 156 8.37 -26.01 -18.78
CA LEU A 156 7.70 -25.69 -17.54
C LEU A 156 7.97 -26.81 -16.53
N ALA A 157 8.42 -26.43 -15.33
CA ALA A 157 8.69 -27.38 -14.27
C ALA A 157 8.22 -26.83 -12.91
N MET A 158 7.51 -27.65 -12.16
CA MET A 158 7.12 -27.39 -10.77
C MET A 158 7.86 -28.37 -9.86
N MET A 159 8.45 -27.86 -8.78
CA MET A 159 9.09 -28.69 -7.76
C MET A 159 8.75 -28.23 -6.35
N ASP A 160 8.72 -29.18 -5.42
CA ASP A 160 8.70 -28.94 -3.97
C ASP A 160 10.11 -28.50 -3.55
N ALA A 161 10.25 -27.23 -3.15
CA ALA A 161 11.52 -26.62 -2.77
C ALA A 161 11.94 -26.97 -1.32
N LEU A 162 11.07 -27.59 -0.52
CA LEU A 162 11.44 -28.13 0.79
C LEU A 162 12.06 -29.52 0.64
N ARG A 163 11.42 -30.38 -0.16
CA ARG A 163 11.84 -31.78 -0.35
C ARG A 163 12.77 -31.99 -1.55
N MET A 164 12.96 -30.97 -2.37
CA MET A 164 13.69 -31.05 -3.63
C MET A 164 13.13 -32.15 -4.56
N LYS A 165 11.80 -32.25 -4.61
CA LYS A 165 11.10 -33.24 -5.43
C LYS A 165 10.38 -32.56 -6.58
N LEU A 166 10.66 -33.00 -7.80
CA LEU A 166 9.92 -32.60 -8.99
C LEU A 166 8.48 -33.14 -8.91
N THR A 167 7.50 -32.26 -9.08
CA THR A 167 6.07 -32.63 -9.10
C THR A 167 5.53 -32.72 -10.52
N CYS A 168 5.93 -31.78 -11.38
CA CYS A 168 5.49 -31.71 -12.77
C CYS A 168 6.60 -31.16 -13.65
N GLU A 169 6.76 -31.76 -14.82
CA GLU A 169 7.63 -31.25 -15.87
C GLU A 169 7.03 -31.60 -17.22
N PHE A 170 6.91 -30.61 -18.10
CA PHE A 170 6.52 -30.82 -19.48
C PHE A 170 6.98 -29.66 -20.36
N GLN A 171 6.89 -29.88 -21.67
CA GLN A 171 7.29 -28.94 -22.69
C GLN A 171 6.05 -28.47 -23.46
N ALA A 172 5.69 -27.20 -23.31
CA ALA A 172 4.53 -26.60 -23.99
C ALA A 172 4.80 -26.26 -25.46
N ASN A 173 6.06 -26.29 -25.92
CA ASN A 173 6.49 -25.97 -27.29
C ASN A 173 6.03 -24.60 -27.81
N ASP A 174 5.71 -23.66 -26.92
CA ASP A 174 5.37 -22.28 -27.25
C ASP A 174 6.17 -21.30 -26.38
N LEU A 175 6.23 -20.04 -26.81
CA LEU A 175 6.92 -18.98 -26.09
C LEU A 175 6.19 -18.67 -24.79
N VAL A 176 6.81 -18.98 -23.65
CA VAL A 176 6.29 -18.60 -22.33
C VAL A 176 6.90 -17.26 -21.91
N ARG A 177 6.05 -16.26 -21.69
CA ARG A 177 6.45 -14.90 -21.33
C ARG A 177 6.43 -14.64 -19.85
N ASP A 178 5.53 -15.25 -19.11
CA ASP A 178 5.42 -15.14 -17.66
C ASP A 178 4.71 -16.36 -17.07
N ILE A 179 4.89 -16.55 -15.78
CA ILE A 179 4.30 -17.66 -15.02
C ILE A 179 3.78 -17.13 -13.68
N SER A 180 2.72 -17.73 -13.16
CA SER A 180 2.18 -17.39 -11.85
C SER A 180 1.42 -18.57 -11.25
N PHE A 181 1.66 -18.86 -9.97
CA PHE A 181 0.73 -19.68 -9.20
C PHE A 181 -0.60 -18.96 -9.04
N LEU A 182 -1.67 -19.73 -8.82
CA LEU A 182 -2.97 -19.22 -8.42
C LEU A 182 -3.04 -19.16 -6.89
N HIS A 183 -4.09 -19.65 -6.27
CA HIS A 183 -4.22 -19.67 -4.80
C HIS A 183 -3.31 -20.71 -4.16
N ASN A 184 -3.23 -21.90 -4.76
CA ASN A 184 -2.48 -23.06 -4.27
C ASN A 184 -1.46 -23.55 -5.30
N ASP A 185 -0.82 -24.69 -4.99
CA ASP A 185 0.04 -25.43 -5.91
C ASP A 185 -0.71 -26.34 -6.89
N SER A 186 -2.02 -26.52 -6.68
CA SER A 186 -2.89 -27.32 -7.55
C SER A 186 -3.00 -26.73 -8.94
N LEU A 187 -3.01 -25.40 -9.07
CA LEU A 187 -3.17 -24.72 -10.35
C LEU A 187 -2.12 -23.63 -10.52
N PHE A 188 -1.58 -23.55 -11.74
CA PHE A 188 -0.72 -22.44 -12.14
C PHE A 188 -1.06 -21.97 -13.55
N ALA A 189 -0.79 -20.69 -13.82
CA ALA A 189 -1.01 -20.06 -15.10
C ALA A 189 0.32 -19.81 -15.82
N ALA A 190 0.34 -20.06 -17.12
CA ALA A 190 1.44 -19.73 -18.03
C ALA A 190 0.95 -18.78 -19.13
N ALA A 191 1.64 -17.65 -19.28
CA ALA A 191 1.40 -16.69 -20.36
C ALA A 191 2.16 -17.16 -21.61
N GLN A 192 1.47 -17.88 -22.49
CA GLN A 192 2.05 -18.36 -23.75
C GLN A 192 2.03 -17.26 -24.82
N LYS A 193 2.35 -17.62 -26.07
CA LYS A 193 2.47 -16.66 -27.17
C LYS A 193 1.17 -15.94 -27.43
N LYS A 194 0.05 -16.68 -27.52
CA LYS A 194 -1.27 -16.14 -27.88
C LYS A 194 -2.17 -15.87 -26.68
N HIS A 195 -2.24 -16.79 -25.73
CA HIS A 195 -3.23 -16.79 -24.65
C HIS A 195 -2.60 -17.22 -23.31
N VAL A 196 -3.36 -17.02 -22.23
CA VAL A 196 -3.01 -17.57 -20.93
C VAL A 196 -3.61 -18.96 -20.80
N TYR A 197 -2.77 -19.92 -20.41
CA TYR A 197 -3.17 -21.29 -20.14
C TYR A 197 -3.06 -21.55 -18.65
N ILE A 198 -4.05 -22.24 -18.09
CA ILE A 198 -4.04 -22.72 -16.71
C ILE A 198 -3.81 -24.22 -16.76
N TYR A 199 -2.84 -24.67 -15.98
CA TYR A 199 -2.43 -26.05 -15.84
C TYR A 199 -2.73 -26.55 -14.44
N ASP A 200 -3.03 -27.84 -14.35
CA ASP A 200 -3.06 -28.57 -13.09
C ASP A 200 -1.64 -28.93 -12.62
N SER A 201 -1.53 -29.30 -11.35
CA SER A 201 -0.34 -29.81 -10.68
C SER A 201 0.30 -31.01 -11.37
N THR A 202 -0.47 -31.74 -12.17
CA THR A 202 0.01 -32.85 -13.02
C THR A 202 0.64 -32.37 -14.34
N GLY A 203 0.32 -31.15 -14.79
CA GLY A 203 0.68 -30.61 -16.10
C GLY A 203 -0.41 -30.73 -17.16
N ALA A 204 -1.59 -31.26 -16.80
CA ALA A 204 -2.74 -31.27 -17.69
C ALA A 204 -3.30 -29.85 -17.90
N GLU A 205 -3.71 -29.51 -19.13
CA GLU A 205 -4.32 -28.21 -19.43
C GLU A 205 -5.74 -28.17 -18.87
N ALA A 206 -6.00 -27.29 -17.89
CA ALA A 206 -7.32 -27.12 -17.30
C ALA A 206 -8.17 -26.10 -18.08
N HIS A 207 -7.58 -24.99 -18.49
CA HIS A 207 -8.31 -23.90 -19.14
C HIS A 207 -7.43 -23.02 -20.03
N CYS A 208 -8.01 -22.44 -21.09
CA CYS A 208 -7.37 -21.45 -21.95
C CYS A 208 -8.17 -20.13 -21.96
N ILE A 209 -7.57 -19.06 -21.44
CA ILE A 209 -8.18 -17.72 -21.41
C ILE A 209 -7.93 -17.03 -22.75
N ARG A 210 -8.93 -17.08 -23.63
CA ARG A 210 -8.85 -16.49 -24.98
C ARG A 210 -9.12 -14.99 -25.04
N THR A 211 -9.70 -14.41 -23.99
CA THR A 211 -10.08 -12.99 -23.97
C THR A 211 -8.89 -12.04 -23.86
N THR A 212 -7.71 -12.55 -23.54
CA THR A 212 -6.46 -11.80 -23.45
C THR A 212 -5.51 -12.20 -24.55
N PRO A 213 -5.42 -11.41 -25.64
CA PRO A 213 -4.44 -11.67 -26.67
C PRO A 213 -3.05 -11.24 -26.19
N GLU A 214 -2.05 -12.08 -26.46
CA GLU A 214 -0.63 -11.84 -26.21
C GLU A 214 -0.31 -11.38 -24.77
N PRO A 215 -0.55 -12.23 -23.77
CA PRO A 215 -0.22 -11.91 -22.39
C PRO A 215 1.29 -11.73 -22.23
N ARG A 216 1.69 -10.65 -21.54
CA ARG A 216 3.08 -10.28 -21.26
C ARG A 216 3.46 -10.53 -19.81
N ARG A 217 2.60 -10.12 -18.88
CA ARG A 217 2.80 -10.24 -17.43
C ARG A 217 1.53 -10.66 -16.73
N MET A 218 1.70 -11.42 -15.65
CA MET A 218 0.59 -11.94 -14.82
C MET A 218 0.91 -11.82 -13.33
N GLU A 219 -0.09 -11.47 -12.54
CA GLU A 219 -0.02 -11.47 -11.07
C GLU A 219 -1.37 -11.89 -10.53
N PHE A 220 -1.35 -12.83 -9.59
CA PHE A 220 -2.55 -13.36 -8.95
C PHE A 220 -2.85 -12.60 -7.65
N LEU A 221 -4.11 -12.23 -7.45
CA LEU A 221 -4.63 -11.57 -6.25
C LEU A 221 -5.23 -12.62 -5.32
N PRO A 222 -4.51 -13.09 -4.28
CA PRO A 222 -4.88 -14.29 -3.54
C PRO A 222 -6.21 -14.17 -2.78
N TYR A 223 -6.47 -13.03 -2.14
CA TYR A 223 -7.69 -12.83 -1.36
C TYR A 223 -8.96 -12.60 -2.19
N HIS A 224 -8.79 -12.24 -3.47
CA HIS A 224 -9.90 -11.90 -4.37
C HIS A 224 -10.12 -12.99 -5.43
N PHE A 225 -9.20 -13.95 -5.53
CA PHE A 225 -9.15 -14.96 -6.59
C PHE A 225 -9.16 -14.36 -8.01
N LEU A 226 -8.47 -13.24 -8.19
CA LEU A 226 -8.36 -12.58 -9.50
C LEU A 226 -6.98 -12.81 -10.10
N LEU A 227 -6.94 -13.29 -11.34
CA LEU A 227 -5.76 -13.26 -12.17
C LEU A 227 -5.74 -11.94 -12.95
N SER A 228 -4.79 -11.07 -12.62
CA SER A 228 -4.54 -9.85 -13.38
C SER A 228 -3.54 -10.14 -14.49
N THR A 229 -3.86 -9.74 -15.71
CA THR A 229 -3.02 -10.00 -16.88
C THR A 229 -2.92 -8.76 -17.76
N VAL A 230 -1.73 -8.52 -18.28
CA VAL A 230 -1.45 -7.40 -19.18
C VAL A 230 -1.08 -7.93 -20.54
N SER A 231 -1.84 -7.51 -21.54
CA SER A 231 -1.59 -7.77 -22.96
C SER A 231 -0.49 -6.86 -23.51
N GLY A 232 0.20 -7.33 -24.56
CA GLY A 232 1.09 -6.51 -25.37
C GLY A 232 0.42 -5.22 -25.87
N ASN A 233 -0.88 -5.23 -26.12
CA ASN A 233 -1.63 -4.06 -26.60
C ASN A 233 -1.93 -3.01 -25.50
N GLY A 234 -1.38 -3.19 -24.30
CA GLY A 234 -1.64 -2.30 -23.16
C GLY A 234 -3.06 -2.45 -22.61
N LEU A 235 -3.67 -3.63 -22.78
CA LEU A 235 -4.94 -3.99 -22.15
C LEU A 235 -4.65 -4.72 -20.84
N LEU A 236 -5.11 -4.16 -19.73
CA LEU A 236 -5.12 -4.83 -18.43
C LEU A 236 -6.47 -5.50 -18.23
N THR A 237 -6.48 -6.76 -17.86
CA THR A 237 -7.71 -7.51 -17.63
C THR A 237 -7.66 -8.25 -16.31
N TYR A 238 -8.80 -8.30 -15.64
CA TYR A 238 -8.98 -9.05 -14.40
C TYR A 238 -9.92 -10.23 -14.66
N HIS A 239 -9.43 -11.43 -14.39
CA HIS A 239 -10.17 -12.68 -14.56
C HIS A 239 -10.41 -13.31 -13.21
N ASP A 240 -11.66 -13.62 -12.93
CA ASP A 240 -12.04 -14.40 -11.76
C ASP A 240 -11.73 -15.87 -12.02
N VAL A 241 -10.85 -16.44 -11.21
CA VAL A 241 -10.41 -17.83 -11.35
C VAL A 241 -11.48 -18.79 -10.82
N THR A 242 -12.30 -18.39 -9.84
CA THR A 242 -13.32 -19.30 -9.28
C THR A 242 -14.52 -19.42 -10.19
N GLU A 243 -14.96 -18.30 -10.77
CA GLU A 243 -16.12 -18.27 -11.67
C GLU A 243 -15.74 -18.48 -13.14
N GLY A 244 -14.46 -18.35 -13.49
CA GLY A 244 -13.97 -18.39 -14.87
C GLY A 244 -14.41 -17.17 -15.71
N LYS A 245 -14.92 -16.12 -15.09
CA LYS A 245 -15.45 -14.93 -15.79
C LYS A 245 -14.45 -13.79 -15.81
N GLN A 246 -14.51 -13.01 -16.89
CA GLN A 246 -13.76 -11.77 -16.99
C GLN A 246 -14.52 -10.66 -16.25
N VAL A 247 -13.89 -10.09 -15.21
CA VAL A 247 -14.51 -9.07 -14.35
C VAL A 247 -14.42 -7.69 -14.99
N SER A 248 -13.24 -7.30 -15.45
CA SER A 248 -13.04 -5.98 -16.05
C SER A 248 -11.89 -5.95 -17.04
N THR A 249 -11.95 -4.97 -17.94
CA THR A 249 -10.92 -4.67 -18.95
C THR A 249 -10.62 -3.19 -19.00
N HIS A 250 -9.34 -2.85 -18.89
CA HIS A 250 -8.87 -1.48 -18.80
C HIS A 250 -7.83 -1.20 -19.87
N ARG A 251 -8.04 -0.13 -20.64
CA ARG A 251 -7.08 0.33 -21.64
C ARG A 251 -6.11 1.29 -20.98
N THR A 252 -4.84 0.91 -20.92
CA THR A 252 -3.81 1.72 -20.24
C THR A 252 -3.49 3.01 -20.99
N LYS A 253 -3.65 3.04 -22.33
CA LYS A 253 -3.36 4.19 -23.21
C LYS A 253 -1.92 4.72 -23.08
N GLN A 254 -0.97 3.86 -22.75
CA GLN A 254 0.45 4.21 -22.55
C GLN A 254 1.42 3.32 -23.36
N GLY A 255 0.90 2.52 -24.29
CA GLY A 255 1.68 1.62 -25.14
C GLY A 255 1.96 0.27 -24.49
N LEU A 256 3.08 -0.35 -24.89
CA LEU A 256 3.50 -1.66 -24.43
C LEU A 256 3.86 -1.62 -22.93
N CYS A 257 3.39 -2.60 -22.17
CA CYS A 257 3.65 -2.74 -20.74
C CYS A 257 4.21 -4.14 -20.45
N ASP A 258 5.51 -4.21 -20.15
CA ASP A 258 6.22 -5.46 -19.85
C ASP A 258 6.48 -5.63 -18.34
N THR A 259 5.92 -4.77 -17.49
CA THR A 259 6.16 -4.80 -16.03
C THR A 259 4.88 -4.64 -15.24
N MET A 260 4.74 -5.48 -14.22
CA MET A 260 3.59 -5.50 -13.33
C MET A 260 4.03 -5.89 -11.93
N ALA A 261 3.39 -5.32 -10.92
CA ALA A 261 3.55 -5.71 -9.53
C ALA A 261 2.23 -5.54 -8.78
N LEU A 262 1.84 -6.53 -8.00
CA LEU A 262 0.68 -6.45 -7.12
C LEU A 262 1.08 -5.80 -5.79
N ASN A 263 0.26 -4.89 -5.28
CA ASN A 263 0.39 -4.44 -3.90
C ASN A 263 -0.27 -5.43 -2.93
N PRO A 264 0.49 -6.11 -2.05
CA PRO A 264 -0.08 -7.11 -1.14
C PRO A 264 -1.08 -6.52 -0.13
N TRP A 265 -0.95 -5.22 0.19
CA TRP A 265 -1.79 -4.56 1.20
C TRP A 265 -3.20 -4.23 0.72
N ASN A 266 -3.33 -3.71 -0.51
CA ASN A 266 -4.59 -3.17 -1.02
C ASN A 266 -5.06 -3.80 -2.34
N ALA A 267 -4.32 -4.80 -2.84
CA ALA A 267 -4.59 -5.51 -4.08
C ALA A 267 -4.65 -4.65 -5.35
N VAL A 268 -4.12 -3.41 -5.30
CA VAL A 268 -3.97 -2.54 -6.47
C VAL A 268 -2.83 -3.04 -7.33
N VAL A 269 -3.05 -3.08 -8.65
CA VAL A 269 -2.05 -3.54 -9.62
C VAL A 269 -1.26 -2.34 -10.15
N ASN A 270 0.06 -2.39 -10.03
CA ASN A 270 0.96 -1.36 -10.50
C ASN A 270 1.57 -1.79 -11.83
N LEU A 271 1.40 -0.95 -12.85
CA LEU A 271 1.94 -1.17 -14.20
C LEU A 271 3.02 -0.14 -14.49
N GLY A 272 4.14 -0.60 -15.06
CA GLY A 272 5.24 0.26 -15.48
C GLY A 272 5.31 0.33 -17.00
N HIS A 273 5.26 1.55 -17.52
CA HIS A 273 5.19 1.83 -18.95
C HIS A 273 6.56 2.17 -19.55
N ALA A 274 6.62 2.10 -20.88
CA ALA A 274 7.80 2.51 -21.64
C ALA A 274 8.12 4.01 -21.51
N SER A 275 7.15 4.84 -21.16
CA SER A 275 7.29 6.30 -20.92
C SER A 275 7.91 6.67 -19.57
N GLY A 276 8.26 5.69 -18.73
CA GLY A 276 8.79 5.95 -17.38
C GLY A 276 7.71 6.27 -16.34
N ILE A 277 6.43 6.15 -16.72
CA ILE A 277 5.28 6.34 -15.85
C ILE A 277 4.89 5.01 -15.21
N VAL A 278 4.65 5.02 -13.89
CA VAL A 278 3.94 3.96 -13.19
C VAL A 278 2.48 4.35 -13.03
N THR A 279 1.57 3.44 -13.35
CA THR A 279 0.13 3.64 -13.17
C THR A 279 -0.44 2.59 -12.21
N LEU A 280 -1.31 3.02 -11.30
CA LEU A 280 -2.00 2.19 -10.32
C LEU A 280 -3.42 1.90 -10.81
N TRP A 281 -3.83 0.63 -10.78
CA TRP A 281 -5.11 0.16 -11.31
C TRP A 281 -5.93 -0.60 -10.30
N THR A 282 -7.22 -0.33 -10.32
CA THR A 282 -8.27 -1.06 -9.60
C THR A 282 -9.26 -1.58 -10.63
N PRO A 283 -9.93 -2.74 -10.42
CA PRO A 283 -10.95 -3.22 -11.34
C PRO A 283 -12.16 -2.28 -11.46
N ASN A 284 -12.36 -1.42 -10.46
CA ASN A 284 -13.54 -0.54 -10.32
C ASN A 284 -13.51 0.72 -11.19
N MET A 285 -12.33 1.14 -11.65
CA MET A 285 -12.17 2.39 -12.39
C MET A 285 -11.55 2.09 -13.76
N SER A 286 -12.15 2.66 -14.81
CA SER A 286 -11.70 2.47 -16.19
C SER A 286 -10.38 3.17 -16.53
N ASP A 287 -10.02 4.19 -15.76
CA ASP A 287 -8.76 4.91 -15.88
C ASP A 287 -7.89 4.65 -14.64
N ALA A 288 -6.57 4.84 -14.79
CA ALA A 288 -5.62 4.66 -13.71
C ALA A 288 -5.94 5.59 -12.52
N VAL A 289 -5.97 5.01 -11.31
CA VAL A 289 -6.27 5.75 -10.07
C VAL A 289 -5.17 6.76 -9.76
N VAL A 290 -3.92 6.37 -10.01
CA VAL A 290 -2.74 7.23 -9.84
C VAL A 290 -1.79 7.04 -11.02
N LYS A 291 -1.16 8.12 -11.47
CA LYS A 291 -0.07 8.11 -12.45
C LYS A 291 1.14 8.82 -11.84
N MET A 292 2.28 8.15 -11.82
CA MET A 292 3.52 8.66 -11.22
C MET A 292 4.66 8.65 -12.25
N GLN A 293 5.24 9.81 -12.55
CA GLN A 293 6.46 9.87 -13.35
C GLN A 293 7.65 9.45 -12.50
N CYS A 294 8.17 8.24 -12.73
CA CYS A 294 9.24 7.69 -11.91
C CYS A 294 10.61 7.86 -12.58
N HIS A 295 10.69 7.52 -13.87
CA HIS A 295 11.92 7.50 -14.66
C HIS A 295 11.77 8.34 -15.93
N GLN A 296 12.90 8.68 -16.56
CA GLN A 296 12.91 9.33 -17.88
C GLN A 296 12.82 8.32 -19.04
N GLY A 297 13.19 7.06 -18.77
CA GLY A 297 13.14 5.97 -19.74
C GLY A 297 12.17 4.86 -19.31
N PRO A 298 12.10 3.77 -20.10
CA PRO A 298 11.19 2.67 -19.83
C PRO A 298 11.47 2.00 -18.49
N ILE A 299 10.41 1.66 -17.77
CA ILE A 299 10.49 0.88 -16.55
C ILE A 299 10.71 -0.58 -16.92
N ARG A 300 11.74 -1.19 -16.32
CA ARG A 300 12.14 -2.58 -16.57
C ARG A 300 11.69 -3.54 -15.49
N SER A 301 11.53 -3.06 -14.26
CA SER A 301 10.98 -3.86 -13.17
C SER A 301 10.34 -3.01 -12.09
N LEU A 302 9.39 -3.61 -11.38
CA LEU A 302 8.64 -3.04 -10.27
C LEU A 302 8.61 -4.04 -9.12
N GLY A 303 8.58 -3.54 -7.90
CA GLY A 303 8.46 -4.36 -6.70
C GLY A 303 7.84 -3.54 -5.59
N ILE A 304 6.97 -4.15 -4.80
CA ILE A 304 6.27 -3.50 -3.71
C ILE A 304 6.66 -4.20 -2.42
N ASP A 305 6.84 -3.40 -1.37
CA ASP A 305 7.11 -3.91 -0.03
C ASP A 305 5.93 -4.76 0.49
N SER A 306 6.20 -5.74 1.34
CA SER A 306 5.17 -6.60 1.94
C SER A 306 4.14 -5.80 2.74
N SER A 307 4.55 -4.67 3.32
CA SER A 307 3.64 -3.75 4.01
C SER A 307 2.75 -2.91 3.09
N GLY A 308 3.03 -2.92 1.78
CA GLY A 308 2.32 -2.15 0.76
C GLY A 308 2.53 -0.63 0.79
N LYS A 309 3.47 -0.15 1.61
CA LYS A 309 3.74 1.29 1.80
C LYS A 309 4.78 1.84 0.83
N TYR A 310 5.67 1.00 0.33
CA TYR A 310 6.79 1.43 -0.49
C TYR A 310 6.78 0.72 -1.84
N LEU A 311 7.05 1.49 -2.89
CA LEU A 311 7.24 1.00 -4.25
C LEU A 311 8.69 1.18 -4.64
N VAL A 312 9.30 0.14 -5.19
CA VAL A 312 10.60 0.21 -5.84
C VAL A 312 10.39 0.13 -7.33
N THR A 313 11.06 1.02 -8.07
CA THR A 313 11.03 1.07 -9.54
C THR A 313 12.45 1.01 -10.07
N ALA A 314 12.66 0.22 -11.13
CA ALA A 314 13.93 0.12 -11.80
C ALA A 314 13.77 0.50 -13.28
N GLY A 315 14.50 1.52 -13.72
CA GLY A 315 14.41 2.08 -15.07
C GLY A 315 15.58 1.72 -15.96
N ALA A 316 15.39 1.90 -17.26
CA ALA A 316 16.49 1.85 -18.24
C ALA A 316 17.47 3.03 -18.11
N ASP A 317 17.14 4.04 -17.28
CA ASP A 317 18.02 5.15 -16.90
C ASP A 317 19.13 4.74 -15.89
N ARG A 318 19.26 3.44 -15.61
CA ARG A 318 20.23 2.86 -14.66
C ARG A 318 20.03 3.34 -13.22
N LYS A 319 18.81 3.75 -12.89
CA LYS A 319 18.43 4.14 -11.53
C LYS A 319 17.41 3.17 -10.98
N VAL A 320 17.57 2.85 -9.70
CA VAL A 320 16.54 2.24 -8.86
C VAL A 320 16.02 3.34 -7.95
N LYS A 321 14.72 3.60 -8.00
CA LYS A 321 14.07 4.63 -7.19
C LYS A 321 13.07 3.99 -6.24
N ILE A 322 12.93 4.60 -5.07
CA ILE A 322 12.06 4.12 -4.01
C ILE A 322 11.06 5.21 -3.70
N PHE A 323 9.79 4.86 -3.67
CA PHE A 323 8.68 5.78 -3.49
C PHE A 323 7.86 5.40 -2.25
N ASP A 324 7.42 6.39 -1.48
CA ASP A 324 6.37 6.20 -0.48
C ASP A 324 5.00 6.28 -1.16
N LEU A 325 4.24 5.18 -1.18
CA LEU A 325 2.91 5.12 -1.81
C LEU A 325 1.84 5.87 -1.03
N ARG A 326 2.10 6.30 0.22
CA ARG A 326 1.15 7.11 0.99
C ARG A 326 1.22 8.58 0.62
N LYS A 327 2.42 9.04 0.25
CA LYS A 327 2.70 10.43 -0.14
C LYS A 327 2.93 10.61 -1.64
N TYR A 328 3.15 9.51 -2.36
CA TYR A 328 3.56 9.47 -3.76
C TYR A 328 4.81 10.31 -4.07
N GLN A 329 5.80 10.20 -3.17
CA GLN A 329 7.07 10.95 -3.26
C GLN A 329 8.27 10.00 -3.29
N GLU A 330 9.32 10.41 -4.01
CA GLU A 330 10.61 9.71 -4.03
C GLU A 330 11.28 9.84 -2.66
N LEU A 331 11.66 8.71 -2.07
CA LEU A 331 12.37 8.62 -0.80
C LEU A 331 13.87 8.59 -1.03
N ASN A 332 14.33 7.64 -1.85
CA ASN A 332 15.74 7.38 -2.10
C ASN A 332 15.95 6.94 -3.57
N SER A 333 17.17 7.15 -4.07
CA SER A 333 17.61 6.67 -5.37
C SER A 333 18.95 5.95 -5.27
N TYR A 334 19.13 4.88 -6.03
CA TYR A 334 20.36 4.10 -6.14
C TYR A 334 20.79 3.97 -7.60
N TYR A 335 22.07 4.19 -7.87
CA TYR A 335 22.63 4.16 -9.22
C TYR A 335 23.24 2.79 -9.51
N LEU A 336 22.92 2.26 -10.70
CA LEU A 336 23.46 1.02 -11.21
C LEU A 336 24.51 1.28 -12.28
N THR A 337 25.42 0.33 -12.46
CA THR A 337 26.40 0.38 -13.55
C THR A 337 25.76 0.08 -14.90
N ALA A 338 24.73 -0.77 -14.94
CA ALA A 338 23.94 -1.09 -16.12
C ALA A 338 22.43 -1.00 -15.83
N ALA A 339 21.61 -1.06 -16.89
CA ALA A 339 20.15 -1.03 -16.73
C ALA A 339 19.67 -2.31 -16.01
N ALA A 340 18.73 -2.16 -15.08
CA ALA A 340 18.11 -3.30 -14.41
C ALA A 340 17.25 -4.10 -15.39
N ASN A 341 17.34 -5.43 -15.30
CA ASN A 341 16.47 -6.34 -16.03
C ASN A 341 15.28 -6.76 -15.19
N THR A 342 15.52 -7.04 -13.90
CA THR A 342 14.53 -7.64 -13.01
C THR A 342 14.81 -7.26 -11.56
N MET A 343 13.81 -7.42 -10.71
CA MET A 343 13.85 -7.04 -9.30
C MET A 343 12.87 -7.88 -8.48
N SER A 344 13.16 -8.06 -7.20
CA SER A 344 12.27 -8.67 -6.22
C SER A 344 12.43 -7.99 -4.87
N VAL A 345 11.35 -7.93 -4.10
CA VAL A 345 11.35 -7.39 -2.73
C VAL A 345 11.01 -8.52 -1.78
N SER A 346 11.81 -8.67 -0.75
CA SER A 346 11.64 -9.71 0.28
C SER A 346 10.58 -9.30 1.32
N GLN A 347 10.10 -10.26 2.12
CA GLN A 347 9.09 -9.99 3.16
C GLN A 347 9.59 -8.99 4.21
N ARG A 348 10.90 -8.97 4.47
CA ARG A 348 11.57 -8.07 5.42
C ARG A 348 12.12 -6.78 4.81
N GLY A 349 11.86 -6.54 3.53
CA GLY A 349 12.22 -5.29 2.87
C GLY A 349 13.65 -5.18 2.36
N LEU A 350 14.39 -6.29 2.23
CA LEU A 350 15.53 -6.36 1.31
C LEU A 350 15.05 -6.28 -0.14
N VAL A 351 15.81 -5.60 -1.00
CA VAL A 351 15.50 -5.43 -2.42
C VAL A 351 16.61 -6.07 -3.25
N ALA A 352 16.29 -7.11 -4.02
CA ALA A 352 17.23 -7.73 -4.95
C ALA A 352 17.04 -7.16 -6.36
N VAL A 353 18.11 -6.68 -6.97
CA VAL A 353 18.11 -6.07 -8.31
C VAL A 353 19.09 -6.83 -9.19
N GLY A 354 18.59 -7.33 -10.32
CA GLY A 354 19.38 -8.04 -11.33
C GLY A 354 19.65 -7.15 -12.53
N PHE A 355 20.91 -6.97 -12.89
CA PHE A 355 21.33 -6.22 -14.08
C PHE A 355 22.52 -6.92 -14.75
N GLY A 356 22.38 -7.24 -16.04
CA GLY A 356 23.38 -8.05 -16.73
C GLY A 356 23.60 -9.40 -16.03
N PRO A 357 24.85 -9.79 -15.70
CA PRO A 357 25.17 -10.98 -14.91
C PRO A 357 25.12 -10.77 -13.38
N ASN A 358 24.97 -9.54 -12.92
CA ASN A 358 25.12 -9.17 -11.51
C ASN A 358 23.76 -9.07 -10.80
N VAL A 359 23.75 -9.50 -9.55
CA VAL A 359 22.63 -9.35 -8.61
C VAL A 359 23.13 -8.57 -7.40
N HIS A 360 22.51 -7.43 -7.14
CA HIS A 360 22.76 -6.63 -5.94
C HIS A 360 21.56 -6.73 -5.00
N VAL A 361 21.83 -7.06 -3.74
CA VAL A 361 20.82 -7.09 -2.68
C VAL A 361 21.02 -5.85 -1.84
N LEU A 362 19.98 -5.05 -1.67
CA LEU A 362 20.03 -3.77 -0.97
C LEU A 362 19.31 -3.91 0.37
N LYS A 363 19.95 -3.45 1.45
CA LYS A 363 19.37 -3.41 2.81
C LYS A 363 19.02 -1.97 3.18
N SER A 364 17.98 -1.81 4.00
CA SER A 364 17.48 -0.51 4.50
C SER A 364 17.06 0.47 3.40
N ALA A 365 16.60 -0.07 2.26
CA ALA A 365 16.19 0.72 1.09
C ALA A 365 15.05 1.70 1.42
N PHE A 366 14.14 1.30 2.32
CA PHE A 366 12.94 2.04 2.70
C PHE A 366 13.12 3.03 3.86
N SER A 367 14.30 3.08 4.48
CA SER A 367 14.55 4.01 5.57
C SER A 367 14.91 5.40 5.02
N SER A 368 14.27 6.43 5.57
CA SER A 368 14.52 7.82 5.15
C SER A 368 15.86 8.29 5.73
N GLY A 369 16.75 8.81 4.86
CA GLY A 369 18.01 9.45 5.27
C GLY A 369 19.23 8.52 5.38
N SER A 370 19.09 7.20 5.22
CA SER A 370 20.23 6.29 5.16
C SER A 370 20.66 6.04 3.70
N PRO A 371 21.95 6.18 3.34
CA PRO A 371 22.41 5.87 2.00
C PRO A 371 22.25 4.37 1.73
N ILE A 372 21.69 4.05 0.55
CA ILE A 372 21.52 2.67 0.12
C ILE A 372 22.89 2.06 -0.15
N ARG A 373 23.19 0.93 0.48
CA ARG A 373 24.41 0.16 0.25
C ARG A 373 24.05 -1.28 -0.14
N PRO A 374 24.87 -1.93 -0.99
CA PRO A 374 24.73 -3.34 -1.24
C PRO A 374 24.99 -4.11 0.05
N TYR A 375 23.99 -4.88 0.46
CA TYR A 375 24.09 -5.86 1.52
C TYR A 375 24.93 -7.05 1.07
N MET A 376 24.59 -7.61 -0.10
CA MET A 376 25.29 -8.72 -0.72
C MET A 376 25.34 -8.54 -2.23
N THR A 377 26.40 -9.04 -2.87
CA THR A 377 26.51 -9.11 -4.33
C THR A 377 26.73 -10.53 -4.78
N TYR A 378 26.03 -10.92 -5.84
CA TYR A 378 26.17 -12.22 -6.47
C TYR A 378 26.33 -12.04 -7.99
N GLN A 379 27.15 -12.86 -8.62
CA GLN A 379 27.41 -12.78 -10.05
C GLN A 379 27.23 -14.16 -10.69
N VAL A 380 26.48 -14.19 -11.78
CA VAL A 380 26.31 -15.39 -12.61
C VAL A 380 27.25 -15.26 -13.82
N PRO A 381 28.37 -16.00 -13.85
CA PRO A 381 29.33 -15.87 -14.93
C PRO A 381 28.74 -16.34 -16.27
N GLY A 382 28.89 -15.53 -17.31
CA GLY A 382 28.54 -15.90 -18.68
C GLY A 382 27.04 -16.08 -18.95
N SER A 383 26.16 -15.52 -18.13
CA SER A 383 24.71 -15.57 -18.31
C SER A 383 24.04 -14.29 -17.82
N LEU A 384 22.95 -13.88 -18.47
CA LEU A 384 22.16 -12.72 -18.07
C LEU A 384 21.05 -13.15 -17.10
N VAL A 385 20.86 -12.37 -16.05
CA VAL A 385 19.77 -12.57 -15.08
C VAL A 385 18.45 -12.13 -15.72
N SER A 386 17.49 -13.04 -15.75
CA SER A 386 16.15 -12.83 -16.33
C SER A 386 15.07 -12.65 -15.28
N SER A 387 15.15 -13.38 -14.15
CA SER A 387 14.16 -13.27 -13.07
C SER A 387 14.79 -13.41 -11.70
N LEU A 388 14.16 -12.76 -10.71
CA LEU A 388 14.50 -12.83 -9.30
C LEU A 388 13.22 -13.05 -8.52
N ALA A 389 13.23 -13.97 -7.55
CA ALA A 389 12.12 -14.18 -6.65
C ALA A 389 12.65 -14.61 -5.28
N PHE A 390 12.36 -13.82 -4.23
CA PHE A 390 12.59 -14.27 -2.86
C PHE A 390 11.63 -15.41 -2.53
N ARG A 391 12.14 -16.43 -1.84
CA ARG A 391 11.32 -17.49 -1.29
C ARG A 391 10.61 -16.96 -0.03
N PRO A 392 9.28 -17.03 0.07
CA PRO A 392 8.57 -16.68 1.29
C PRO A 392 9.03 -17.51 2.48
N PHE A 393 9.12 -16.89 3.66
CA PHE A 393 9.44 -17.51 4.96
C PHE A 393 10.84 -18.14 5.10
N GLU A 394 11.67 -18.06 4.07
CA GLU A 394 13.05 -18.56 4.11
C GLU A 394 14.04 -17.52 3.60
N ASP A 395 15.29 -17.65 4.05
CA ASP A 395 16.40 -16.79 3.66
C ASP A 395 17.00 -17.19 2.30
N VAL A 396 16.17 -17.32 1.27
CA VAL A 396 16.56 -17.79 -0.06
C VAL A 396 16.08 -16.84 -1.15
N LEU A 397 16.94 -16.61 -2.15
CA LEU A 397 16.62 -15.92 -3.38
C LEU A 397 16.83 -16.86 -4.57
N GLY A 398 15.76 -17.08 -5.33
CA GLY A 398 15.82 -17.74 -6.62
C GLY A 398 16.27 -16.77 -7.71
N VAL A 399 17.29 -17.16 -8.47
CA VAL A 399 17.86 -16.41 -9.59
C VAL A 399 17.68 -17.20 -10.87
N GLY A 400 16.71 -16.81 -11.69
CA GLY A 400 16.53 -17.36 -13.03
C GLY A 400 17.42 -16.64 -14.03
N HIS A 401 18.08 -17.40 -14.90
CA HIS A 401 18.99 -16.86 -15.91
C HIS A 401 18.89 -17.64 -17.24
N ALA A 402 19.63 -17.20 -18.26
CA ALA A 402 19.60 -17.79 -19.61
C ALA A 402 20.00 -19.27 -19.69
N LYS A 403 20.80 -19.75 -18.72
CA LYS A 403 21.34 -21.12 -18.69
C LYS A 403 20.67 -22.03 -17.65
N GLY A 404 19.53 -21.62 -17.07
CA GLY A 404 18.89 -22.35 -15.96
C GLY A 404 18.60 -21.50 -14.73
N PHE A 405 18.83 -22.05 -13.53
CA PHE A 405 18.40 -21.49 -12.26
C PHE A 405 19.43 -21.66 -11.14
N ASN A 406 19.64 -20.62 -10.34
CA ASN A 406 20.47 -20.68 -9.13
C ASN A 406 19.65 -20.30 -7.90
N SER A 407 19.71 -21.12 -6.86
CA SER A 407 19.20 -20.81 -5.53
C SER A 407 20.34 -20.33 -4.65
N ILE A 408 20.23 -19.12 -4.12
CA ILE A 408 21.25 -18.53 -3.23
C ILE A 408 20.64 -18.15 -1.88
N VAL A 409 21.45 -18.21 -0.83
CA VAL A 409 21.02 -17.85 0.53
C VAL A 409 21.31 -16.38 0.80
N ILE A 410 20.31 -15.68 1.32
CA ILE A 410 20.37 -14.27 1.70
C ILE A 410 19.87 -14.15 3.15
N PRO A 411 20.79 -14.08 4.13
CA PRO A 411 20.41 -13.97 5.54
C PRO A 411 19.56 -12.72 5.78
N GLY A 412 18.41 -12.88 6.43
CA GLY A 412 17.49 -11.80 6.78
C GLY A 412 16.53 -11.35 5.69
N SER A 413 16.25 -12.20 4.69
CA SER A 413 15.25 -11.92 3.65
C SER A 413 13.84 -12.43 3.99
N GLY A 414 13.74 -13.63 4.57
CA GLY A 414 12.47 -14.28 4.87
C GLY A 414 11.91 -13.83 6.23
N GLU A 415 10.57 -13.81 6.36
CA GLU A 415 9.95 -13.66 7.68
C GLU A 415 10.03 -15.00 8.42
N PRO A 416 10.77 -15.12 9.54
CA PRO A 416 10.95 -16.41 10.22
C PRO A 416 9.66 -16.89 10.87
N ASN A 417 8.85 -15.98 11.40
CA ASN A 417 7.61 -16.29 12.10
C ASN A 417 6.42 -16.10 11.17
N PHE A 418 5.97 -17.20 10.57
CA PHE A 418 4.78 -17.22 9.71
C PHE A 418 3.50 -17.45 10.51
N ASP A 419 2.38 -16.91 10.03
CA ASP A 419 1.06 -17.22 10.56
C ASP A 419 0.53 -18.49 9.89
N THR A 420 0.36 -19.55 10.69
CA THR A 420 -0.15 -20.84 10.22
C THR A 420 -1.54 -20.76 9.62
N TYR A 421 -2.36 -19.77 10.01
CA TYR A 421 -3.70 -19.56 9.44
C TYR A 421 -3.68 -18.79 8.12
N GLU A 422 -2.62 -18.02 7.83
CA GLU A 422 -2.52 -17.24 6.60
C GLU A 422 -1.77 -18.00 5.50
N ALA A 423 -0.57 -18.52 5.79
CA ALA A 423 0.23 -19.29 4.86
C ALA A 423 1.20 -20.18 5.62
N ASN A 424 0.93 -21.50 5.60
CA ASN A 424 1.76 -22.49 6.28
C ASN A 424 2.69 -23.22 5.28
N PRO A 425 4.02 -23.11 5.39
CA PRO A 425 4.97 -23.87 4.57
C PRO A 425 4.85 -25.40 4.75
N TYR A 426 4.37 -25.84 5.91
CA TYR A 426 4.30 -27.25 6.32
C TYR A 426 2.87 -27.81 6.31
N GLU A 427 1.98 -27.24 5.52
CA GLU A 427 0.58 -27.69 5.48
C GLU A 427 0.44 -29.16 5.04
N ASN A 428 -0.46 -29.87 5.70
CA ASN A 428 -0.88 -31.21 5.30
C ASN A 428 -2.00 -31.13 4.25
N HIS A 429 -2.28 -32.23 3.55
CA HIS A 429 -3.35 -32.27 2.55
C HIS A 429 -4.71 -31.80 3.10
N LYS A 430 -5.11 -32.27 4.28
CA LYS A 430 -6.36 -31.84 4.94
C LYS A 430 -6.39 -30.35 5.23
N GLN A 431 -5.29 -29.81 5.75
CA GLN A 431 -5.18 -28.37 6.05
C GLN A 431 -5.23 -27.54 4.76
N ARG A 432 -4.59 -28.01 3.69
CA ARG A 432 -4.65 -27.36 2.38
C ARG A 432 -6.09 -27.31 1.87
N ASP A 433 -6.81 -28.43 1.89
CA ASP A 433 -8.21 -28.51 1.43
C ASP A 433 -9.12 -27.59 2.27
N GLU A 434 -8.99 -27.61 3.60
CA GLU A 434 -9.76 -26.75 4.50
C GLU A 434 -9.43 -25.27 4.29
N SER A 435 -8.15 -24.93 4.11
CA SER A 435 -7.70 -23.56 3.84
C SER A 435 -8.21 -23.05 2.49
N GLU A 436 -8.27 -23.92 1.48
CA GLU A 436 -8.79 -23.61 0.16
C GLU A 436 -10.28 -23.29 0.23
N VAL A 437 -11.07 -24.18 0.84
CA VAL A 437 -12.52 -23.96 1.05
C VAL A 437 -12.76 -22.69 1.87
N ARG A 438 -11.98 -22.47 2.93
CA ARG A 438 -12.10 -21.26 3.75
C ARG A 438 -11.78 -20.00 2.96
N SER A 439 -10.67 -19.98 2.22
CA SER A 439 -10.28 -18.83 1.40
C SER A 439 -11.30 -18.50 0.31
N LEU A 440 -11.97 -19.52 -0.21
CA LEU A 440 -13.08 -19.36 -1.17
C LEU A 440 -14.33 -18.76 -0.50
N LEU A 441 -14.67 -19.19 0.72
CA LEU A 441 -15.80 -18.62 1.49
C LEU A 441 -15.52 -17.17 1.94
N GLU A 442 -14.27 -16.86 2.27
CA GLU A 442 -13.80 -15.53 2.67
C GLU A 442 -13.40 -14.65 1.47
N LYS A 443 -13.63 -15.11 0.23
CA LYS A 443 -13.26 -14.39 -0.99
C LYS A 443 -13.80 -12.96 -1.00
N ILE A 444 -12.89 -12.00 -1.15
CA ILE A 444 -13.21 -10.58 -1.20
C ILE A 444 -13.70 -10.22 -2.60
N ARG A 445 -14.80 -9.46 -2.67
CA ARG A 445 -15.37 -8.99 -3.95
C ARG A 445 -14.42 -8.01 -4.66
N PRO A 446 -14.29 -8.06 -6.00
CA PRO A 446 -13.44 -7.15 -6.76
C PRO A 446 -13.74 -5.66 -6.50
N GLU A 447 -15.02 -5.35 -6.26
CA GLU A 447 -15.53 -4.01 -5.93
C GLU A 447 -14.89 -3.39 -4.67
N MET A 448 -14.35 -4.21 -3.78
CA MET A 448 -13.73 -3.74 -2.53
C MET A 448 -12.28 -3.27 -2.72
N ILE A 449 -11.68 -3.46 -3.90
CA ILE A 449 -10.30 -3.04 -4.17
C ILE A 449 -10.23 -1.51 -4.29
N THR A 450 -9.58 -0.88 -3.32
CA THR A 450 -9.41 0.58 -3.23
C THR A 450 -7.99 0.94 -2.77
N LEU A 451 -7.57 2.20 -2.93
CA LEU A 451 -6.21 2.62 -2.51
C LEU A 451 -5.97 2.45 -1.01
N ASP A 452 -6.96 2.76 -0.17
CA ASP A 452 -6.94 2.54 1.27
C ASP A 452 -7.98 1.49 1.64
N PRO A 453 -7.58 0.24 1.97
CA PRO A 453 -8.51 -0.81 2.36
C PRO A 453 -9.36 -0.44 3.58
N ASN A 454 -8.85 0.42 4.46
CA ASN A 454 -9.57 0.89 5.65
C ASN A 454 -10.59 2.01 5.32
N ALA A 455 -10.78 2.34 4.05
CA ALA A 455 -11.87 3.21 3.61
C ALA A 455 -13.22 2.47 3.62
N ILE A 456 -13.21 1.15 3.49
CA ILE A 456 -14.42 0.32 3.52
C ILE A 456 -15.05 0.43 4.92
N GLY A 457 -16.29 0.92 4.97
CA GLY A 457 -17.01 1.19 6.22
C GLY A 457 -16.93 2.65 6.71
N ARG A 458 -16.21 3.53 5.99
CA ARG A 458 -16.35 4.98 6.20
C ARG A 458 -17.67 5.46 5.60
N VAL A 459 -18.16 6.59 6.11
CA VAL A 459 -19.33 7.28 5.57
C VAL A 459 -18.86 8.17 4.42
N ASP A 460 -19.54 8.12 3.28
CA ASP A 460 -19.17 8.86 2.05
C ASP A 460 -19.17 10.39 2.23
N MET A 461 -20.06 10.89 3.07
CA MET A 461 -20.21 12.31 3.39
C MET A 461 -20.40 12.46 4.89
N ASP A 462 -19.87 13.53 5.47
CA ASP A 462 -20.22 13.87 6.84
C ASP A 462 -21.75 14.07 6.93
N PRO A 463 -22.45 13.46 7.90
CA PRO A 463 -23.90 13.59 8.04
C PRO A 463 -24.36 15.06 8.12
N ALA A 464 -23.52 15.93 8.67
CA ALA A 464 -23.75 17.37 8.70
C ALA A 464 -23.75 18.01 7.30
N GLU A 465 -22.81 17.64 6.42
CA GLU A 465 -22.77 18.12 5.04
C GLU A 465 -23.94 17.57 4.22
N GLU A 466 -24.33 16.32 4.45
CA GLU A 466 -25.49 15.72 3.79
C GLU A 466 -26.79 16.43 4.21
N GLN A 467 -26.93 16.72 5.51
CA GLN A 467 -28.07 17.44 6.06
C GLN A 467 -28.09 18.90 5.57
N GLU A 468 -26.94 19.57 5.50
CA GLU A 468 -26.82 20.90 4.87
C GLU A 468 -27.19 20.88 3.39
N ARG A 469 -26.78 19.85 2.64
CA ARG A 469 -27.18 19.69 1.23
C ARG A 469 -28.68 19.48 1.09
N LYS A 470 -29.29 18.65 1.95
CA LYS A 470 -30.75 18.42 1.97
C LYS A 470 -31.49 19.71 2.31
N ILE A 471 -31.07 20.45 3.34
CA ILE A 471 -31.64 21.74 3.72
C ILE A 471 -31.48 22.74 2.56
N TYR A 472 -30.32 22.80 1.92
CA TYR A 472 -30.07 23.68 0.77
C TYR A 472 -30.94 23.32 -0.43
N GLN A 473 -31.11 22.04 -0.74
CA GLN A 473 -32.01 21.58 -1.80
C GLN A 473 -33.47 21.91 -1.48
N MET A 474 -33.89 21.75 -0.24
CA MET A 474 -35.24 22.06 0.23
C MET A 474 -35.53 23.57 0.19
N GLN A 475 -34.58 24.40 0.66
CA GLN A 475 -34.66 25.86 0.56
C GLN A 475 -34.68 26.34 -0.89
N ARG A 476 -33.91 25.68 -1.77
CA ARG A 476 -33.91 25.97 -3.21
C ARG A 476 -35.23 25.58 -3.88
N ALA A 477 -35.85 24.47 -3.48
CA ALA A 477 -37.16 24.03 -3.98
C ALA A 477 -38.29 24.94 -3.49
N ASN A 478 -38.20 25.44 -2.25
CA ASN A 478 -39.17 26.36 -1.66
C ASN A 478 -39.02 27.81 -2.14
N GLY A 479 -38.09 28.10 -3.06
CA GLY A 479 -37.92 29.44 -3.63
C GLY A 479 -37.32 30.48 -2.67
N ASP A 480 -36.75 30.05 -1.54
CA ASP A 480 -36.23 30.98 -0.53
C ASP A 480 -34.99 31.72 -1.04
N ALA A 481 -35.08 33.05 -1.07
CA ALA A 481 -34.07 33.99 -1.56
C ALA A 481 -32.76 34.05 -0.74
N ASN A 482 -32.57 33.12 0.20
CA ASN A 482 -31.42 33.00 1.09
C ASN A 482 -30.33 32.02 0.61
N ALA A 483 -30.37 31.61 -0.67
CA ALA A 483 -29.20 30.98 -1.30
C ALA A 483 -27.97 31.90 -1.12
N LYS A 484 -26.97 31.42 -0.36
CA LYS A 484 -25.73 32.13 0.01
C LYS A 484 -25.28 33.09 -1.11
N LYS A 485 -25.47 34.39 -0.90
CA LYS A 485 -25.00 35.43 -1.83
C LYS A 485 -23.50 35.23 -2.04
N PRO A 486 -23.00 35.07 -3.29
CA PRO A 486 -21.57 34.97 -3.53
C PRO A 486 -20.89 36.23 -3.01
N LYS A 487 -19.80 36.06 -2.23
CA LYS A 487 -19.04 37.17 -1.63
C LYS A 487 -18.68 38.19 -2.73
N LYS A 488 -19.16 39.43 -2.58
CA LYS A 488 -18.86 40.56 -3.48
C LYS A 488 -17.44 41.07 -3.26
N LYS A 489 -16.41 40.31 -3.62
CA LYS A 489 -15.05 40.85 -3.76
C LYS A 489 -14.29 40.17 -4.90
N MET A 490 -14.66 40.50 -6.15
CA MET A 490 -13.72 40.53 -7.27
C MET A 490 -14.20 41.59 -8.29
N ARG A 491 -13.34 42.56 -8.58
CA ARG A 491 -13.48 43.49 -9.71
C ARG A 491 -12.90 42.80 -10.95
N GLY A 492 -13.58 42.86 -12.11
CA GLY A 492 -13.07 42.31 -13.38
C GLY A 492 -13.63 40.95 -13.83
N LYS A 493 -13.02 40.39 -14.89
CA LYS A 493 -13.47 39.26 -15.74
C LYS A 493 -13.94 37.98 -15.01
N ASN A 494 -13.62 37.80 -13.73
CA ASN A 494 -13.99 36.63 -12.90
C ASN A 494 -15.28 36.74 -12.06
N ARG A 495 -16.12 37.77 -12.28
CA ARG A 495 -17.59 37.61 -12.43
C ARG A 495 -18.26 36.23 -12.24
N PRO A 496 -18.77 35.79 -11.07
CA PRO A 496 -19.64 34.60 -11.01
C PRO A 496 -20.83 34.70 -11.98
N SER A 497 -21.44 35.89 -12.07
CA SER A 497 -22.53 36.20 -13.02
C SER A 497 -22.11 36.14 -14.49
N ARG A 498 -20.85 36.47 -14.80
CA ARG A 498 -20.31 36.47 -16.17
C ARG A 498 -19.88 35.06 -16.61
N ARG A 499 -19.45 34.21 -15.67
CA ARG A 499 -19.23 32.77 -15.88
C ARG A 499 -20.55 32.03 -16.11
N LEU A 500 -21.60 32.37 -15.35
CA LEU A 500 -22.94 31.78 -15.53
C LEU A 500 -23.52 32.11 -16.92
N ARG A 501 -23.34 33.36 -17.38
CA ARG A 501 -23.72 33.79 -18.75
C ARG A 501 -23.02 33.00 -19.87
N LYS A 502 -21.83 32.45 -19.64
CA LYS A 502 -21.09 31.66 -20.65
C LYS A 502 -21.51 30.19 -20.70
N LYS A 503 -22.04 29.62 -19.62
CA LYS A 503 -22.36 28.18 -19.55
C LYS A 503 -23.72 27.82 -20.15
N GLN A 504 -24.66 28.75 -20.23
CA GLN A 504 -26.01 28.51 -20.75
C GLN A 504 -26.56 29.74 -21.49
N LEU A 505 -26.18 29.88 -22.76
CA LEU A 505 -26.65 30.98 -23.60
C LEU A 505 -28.15 30.84 -23.92
N ASN A 506 -28.62 29.62 -24.21
CA ASN A 506 -29.95 29.40 -24.82
C ASN A 506 -31.05 28.91 -23.88
N VAL A 507 -30.73 28.40 -22.68
CA VAL A 507 -31.75 27.98 -21.70
C VAL A 507 -32.18 29.20 -20.86
N ILE A 508 -33.48 29.49 -20.86
CA ILE A 508 -34.09 30.53 -20.01
C ILE A 508 -34.61 29.84 -18.75
N ASP A 509 -33.80 29.86 -17.71
CA ASP A 509 -34.15 29.33 -16.40
C ASP A 509 -34.85 30.43 -15.56
N THR A 510 -35.76 30.06 -14.66
CA THR A 510 -36.53 31.01 -13.81
C THR A 510 -35.60 31.88 -12.96
N GLN A 511 -34.48 31.30 -12.50
CA GLN A 511 -33.43 32.04 -11.79
C GLN A 511 -32.74 33.10 -12.65
N LYS A 512 -32.65 32.90 -13.98
CA LYS A 512 -32.06 33.86 -14.93
C LYS A 512 -32.99 35.04 -15.18
N GLN A 513 -34.31 34.81 -15.17
CA GLN A 513 -35.32 35.87 -15.22
C GLN A 513 -35.29 36.72 -13.94
N GLN A 514 -35.34 36.09 -12.77
CA GLN A 514 -35.21 36.81 -11.48
C GLN A 514 -33.89 37.60 -11.39
N PHE A 515 -32.78 37.05 -11.86
CA PHE A 515 -31.50 37.76 -11.88
C PHE A 515 -31.47 38.91 -12.90
N ARG A 516 -32.13 38.76 -14.05
CA ARG A 516 -32.30 39.85 -15.03
C ARG A 516 -33.14 40.98 -14.46
N GLU A 517 -34.24 40.67 -13.79
CA GLU A 517 -35.09 41.64 -13.09
C GLU A 517 -34.33 42.37 -11.99
N GLN A 518 -33.53 41.66 -11.18
CA GLN A 518 -32.67 42.28 -10.17
C GLN A 518 -31.62 43.21 -10.79
N LEU A 519 -31.02 42.83 -11.92
CA LEU A 519 -30.08 43.68 -12.66
C LEU A 519 -30.76 44.92 -13.22
N ALA A 520 -31.94 44.77 -13.83
CA ALA A 520 -32.73 45.87 -14.36
C ALA A 520 -33.18 46.83 -13.26
N ASN A 521 -33.66 46.31 -12.12
CA ASN A 521 -34.01 47.12 -10.95
C ASN A 521 -32.81 47.86 -10.38
N LYS A 522 -31.63 47.24 -10.42
CA LYS A 522 -30.40 47.90 -9.97
C LYS A 522 -29.96 49.00 -10.92
N GLN A 523 -30.06 48.79 -12.23
CA GLN A 523 -29.79 49.82 -13.24
C GLN A 523 -30.77 51.00 -13.09
N LYS A 524 -32.08 50.72 -13.02
CA LYS A 524 -33.11 51.75 -12.75
C LYS A 524 -32.86 52.54 -11.46
N ARG A 525 -32.29 51.90 -10.44
CA ARG A 525 -31.94 52.54 -9.17
C ARG A 525 -30.66 53.39 -9.26
N GLN A 526 -29.69 52.98 -10.09
CA GLN A 526 -28.51 53.78 -10.40
C GLN A 526 -28.88 54.99 -11.26
N GLU A 527 -29.68 54.79 -12.30
CA GLU A 527 -30.23 55.86 -13.15
C GLU A 527 -31.03 56.87 -12.32
N ARG A 528 -31.88 56.41 -11.39
CA ARG A 528 -32.57 57.33 -10.45
C ARG A 528 -31.60 58.09 -9.55
N GLN A 529 -30.53 57.47 -9.08
CA GLN A 529 -29.52 58.16 -8.26
C GLN A 529 -28.70 59.15 -9.08
N GLU A 530 -28.40 58.86 -10.34
CA GLU A 530 -27.73 59.77 -11.26
C GLU A 530 -28.63 60.94 -11.64
N GLN A 531 -29.90 60.70 -11.98
CA GLN A 531 -30.89 61.76 -12.21
C GLN A 531 -31.11 62.64 -10.99
N GLN A 532 -31.12 62.05 -9.79
CA GLN A 532 -31.27 62.80 -8.54
C GLN A 532 -30.01 63.62 -8.22
N ARG A 533 -28.82 63.12 -8.60
CA ARG A 533 -27.56 63.87 -8.51
C ARG A 533 -27.50 65.01 -9.52
N GLU A 534 -27.87 64.76 -10.77
CA GLU A 534 -27.99 65.79 -11.81
C GLU A 534 -29.04 66.86 -11.44
N TRP A 535 -30.14 66.45 -10.81
CA TRP A 535 -31.16 67.38 -10.29
C TRP A 535 -30.61 68.24 -9.16
N THR A 536 -29.85 67.66 -8.22
CA THR A 536 -29.21 68.41 -7.13
C THR A 536 -28.11 69.35 -7.64
N GLU A 537 -27.29 68.92 -8.61
CA GLU A 537 -26.26 69.78 -9.23
C GLU A 537 -26.90 70.95 -9.99
N LYS A 538 -28.00 70.71 -10.73
CA LYS A 538 -28.76 71.78 -11.41
C LYS A 538 -29.46 72.73 -10.43
N ALA A 539 -29.88 72.24 -9.26
CA ALA A 539 -30.46 73.07 -8.20
C ALA A 539 -29.40 73.95 -7.52
N GLU A 540 -28.16 73.47 -7.39
CA GLU A 540 -27.04 74.24 -6.83
C GLU A 540 -26.47 75.28 -7.80
N SER A 541 -26.55 75.04 -9.12
CA SER A 541 -26.07 75.98 -10.15
C SER A 541 -27.11 77.02 -10.60
N ALA A 542 -28.33 77.02 -10.04
CA ALA A 542 -29.42 77.89 -10.47
C ALA A 542 -29.38 79.27 -9.78
N PRO A 543 -29.69 80.37 -10.49
CA PRO A 543 -29.80 81.71 -9.89
C PRO A 543 -30.87 81.76 -8.78
N THR A 544 -30.64 82.57 -7.74
CA THR A 544 -31.43 82.64 -6.49
C THR A 544 -32.94 82.80 -6.69
N ALA A 545 -33.39 83.39 -7.80
CA ALA A 545 -34.81 83.56 -8.15
C ALA A 545 -35.52 82.26 -8.56
N LEU A 546 -34.78 81.23 -9.00
CA LEU A 546 -35.32 79.95 -9.48
C LEU A 546 -35.33 78.84 -8.42
N ASN A 547 -34.72 79.07 -7.25
CA ASN A 547 -34.66 78.09 -6.14
C ASN A 547 -36.03 77.62 -5.63
N ARG A 548 -37.10 78.40 -5.87
CA ARG A 548 -38.48 78.04 -5.52
C ARG A 548 -39.06 76.88 -6.36
N PHE A 549 -38.45 76.55 -7.50
CA PHE A 549 -38.91 75.47 -8.39
C PHE A 549 -38.15 74.15 -8.20
N PHE A 550 -36.99 74.17 -7.51
CA PHE A 550 -36.19 72.96 -7.23
C PHE A 550 -36.46 72.34 -5.85
N LYS A 551 -37.18 73.04 -4.96
CA LYS A 551 -37.69 72.48 -3.70
C LYS A 551 -39.04 71.81 -3.92
N LYS A 552 -39.02 70.50 -4.15
CA LYS A 552 -40.11 69.58 -3.80
C LYS A 552 -39.53 68.26 -3.33
#